data_AF-A0A6A6UBB7-F1
#
_entry.id   AF-A0A6A6UBB7-F1
#
_cell.length_a   1.000
_cell.length_b   1.000
_cell.length_c   1.000
_cell.angle_alpha   90.00
_cell.angle_beta   90.00
_cell.angle_gamma   90.00
#
_symmetry.space_group_name_H-M   'P 1'
#
loop_
_entity.id
_entity.type
_entity.pdbx_description
1 polymer ?
#
loop_
_entity_poly.entity_id
_entity_poly.type
_entity_poly.pdbx_seq_one_letter_code
_entity_poly.pdbx_strand_id
1 'polypeptide(L)'
;MSSLPLLRWDRFPVGLAIRPAGTFPADLELYYQRLKQAENDIFIDQHNDEEMKTFQIRFRDFRGDDGRELVKRRIQTPDMLNEWLGISLCVDQNDSTKETATLSKVNPKCRFVYLWSDDNQSRLRVTRQSVLSLFAIHQVMPAYVDAMLTFSILSNDRDMRLNDFSEQTFLDGPNLTPSDPYNVRSGHQIQLCYSLKGVTARDEMVSSPSSWSLRHVAIHHQFDVTDGSTLWIVTKAGEDIHNMFRDQTSRIGREEDQAFDNLENCFRTSLSTHLLYCRWATRNWHRFLQSLENQVDTNSSLAIYGPLDPDAAHKMYKPEDIQNLQFLQEKVDEINMLLGSDIRVMRSLKRYYGNVNRRKGFPQALNHCKDDVERFQFELDSITDCLESIILRGNLLSKAIRDRKDLVSIFGVKGPYYLLGTDRSEDPISFSRSVGHTA
;
A
#
# COMPACT_ATOMS: atom_id res chain seq x y z
N MET A 1 -39.27 10.37 7.76
CA MET A 1 -37.95 11.02 7.60
C MET A 1 -37.28 10.94 8.95
N SER A 2 -36.34 10.00 9.14
CA SER A 2 -35.53 10.03 10.35
C SER A 2 -34.40 11.02 10.13
N SER A 3 -34.21 11.94 11.06
CA SER A 3 -33.08 12.87 11.05
C SER A 3 -31.90 12.16 11.69
N LEU A 4 -30.98 11.63 10.89
CA LEU A 4 -29.61 11.37 11.35
C LEU A 4 -29.06 12.66 11.99
N PRO A 5 -28.36 12.59 13.13
CA PRO A 5 -27.73 13.76 13.71
C PRO A 5 -26.79 14.36 12.66
N LEU A 6 -26.89 15.69 12.47
CA LEU A 6 -26.17 16.50 11.49
C LEU A 6 -24.76 15.97 11.26
N LEU A 7 -24.56 15.21 10.20
CA LEU A 7 -23.23 14.77 9.82
C LEU A 7 -22.48 16.00 9.31
N ARG A 8 -21.53 16.53 10.09
CA ARG A 8 -20.60 17.57 9.61
C ARG A 8 -19.54 16.91 8.73
N TRP A 9 -19.93 16.66 7.49
CA TRP A 9 -19.14 15.97 6.48
C TRP A 9 -17.89 16.76 6.07
N ASP A 10 -17.97 18.09 6.11
CA ASP A 10 -16.90 19.05 5.87
C ASP A 10 -15.76 18.97 6.93
N ARG A 11 -16.02 18.36 8.09
CA ARG A 11 -15.07 18.26 9.21
C ARG A 11 -14.69 16.83 9.57
N PHE A 12 -14.72 15.88 8.64
CA PHE A 12 -14.19 14.54 8.92
C PHE A 12 -12.69 14.60 9.30
N PRO A 13 -12.22 13.86 10.34
CA PRO A 13 -12.97 12.90 11.16
C PRO A 13 -13.57 13.46 12.46
N VAL A 14 -13.49 14.77 12.71
CA VAL A 14 -14.07 15.43 13.89
C VAL A 14 -15.60 15.24 13.95
N GLY A 15 -16.26 15.15 12.80
CA GLY A 15 -17.70 14.91 12.65
C GLY A 15 -18.18 13.46 12.84
N LEU A 16 -17.31 12.52 13.23
CA LEU A 16 -17.71 11.12 13.43
C LEU A 16 -18.77 10.99 14.54
N ALA A 17 -19.86 10.29 14.20
CA ALA A 17 -20.99 9.99 15.07
C ALA A 17 -20.67 8.84 16.03
N ILE A 18 -19.92 7.84 15.56
CA ILE A 18 -19.47 6.71 16.39
C ILE A 18 -18.01 6.94 16.78
N ARG A 19 -17.76 7.01 18.09
CA ARG A 19 -16.42 7.26 18.65
C ARG A 19 -16.04 6.14 19.65
N PRO A 20 -14.98 5.35 19.37
CA PRO A 20 -14.42 4.42 20.34
C PRO A 20 -14.01 5.11 21.64
N ALA A 21 -13.98 4.36 22.75
CA ALA A 21 -13.51 4.84 24.04
C ALA A 21 -12.04 5.35 24.03
N GLY A 22 -11.25 4.94 23.04
CA GLY A 22 -9.87 5.41 22.83
C GLY A 22 -9.72 6.54 21.82
N THR A 23 -10.80 7.15 21.33
CA THR A 23 -10.73 8.23 20.35
C THR A 23 -10.74 9.58 21.03
N PHE A 24 -9.57 10.23 21.09
CA PHE A 24 -9.43 11.55 21.67
C PHE A 24 -9.77 12.64 20.64
N PRO A 25 -10.54 13.69 21.02
CA PRO A 25 -10.85 14.79 20.11
C PRO A 25 -9.61 15.48 19.52
N ALA A 26 -8.52 15.54 20.28
CA ALA A 26 -7.25 16.10 19.81
C ALA A 26 -6.65 15.31 18.64
N ASP A 27 -6.73 13.96 18.69
CA ASP A 27 -6.24 13.10 17.61
C ASP A 27 -7.09 13.27 16.34
N LEU A 28 -8.41 13.39 16.48
CA LEU A 28 -9.30 13.65 15.35
C LEU A 28 -9.00 15.00 14.66
N GLU A 29 -8.70 16.03 15.44
CA GLU A 29 -8.28 17.32 14.91
C GLU A 29 -6.92 17.21 14.21
N LEU A 30 -5.97 16.42 14.75
CA LEU A 30 -4.69 16.16 14.09
C LEU A 30 -4.87 15.50 12.72
N TYR A 31 -5.74 14.49 12.61
CA TYR A 31 -6.10 13.88 11.32
C TYR A 31 -6.68 14.88 10.33
N TYR A 32 -7.60 15.74 10.79
CA TYR A 32 -8.18 16.79 9.95
C TYR A 32 -7.13 17.78 9.45
N GLN A 33 -6.22 18.23 10.33
CA GLN A 33 -5.14 19.14 9.95
C GLN A 33 -4.17 18.50 8.97
N ARG A 34 -3.82 17.22 9.14
CA ARG A 34 -2.96 16.48 8.19
C ARG A 34 -3.60 16.38 6.80
N LEU A 35 -4.88 16.04 6.73
CA LEU A 35 -5.64 16.01 5.46
C LEU A 35 -5.65 17.37 4.76
N LYS A 36 -5.82 18.44 5.54
CA LYS A 36 -5.82 19.81 5.01
C LYS A 36 -4.43 20.23 4.52
N GLN A 37 -3.37 19.87 5.24
CA GLN A 37 -1.99 20.19 4.85
C GLN A 37 -1.57 19.46 3.59
N ALA A 38 -1.98 18.21 3.41
CA ALA A 38 -1.64 17.38 2.26
C ALA A 38 -2.56 17.57 1.05
N GLU A 39 -3.47 18.57 1.07
CA GLU A 39 -4.53 18.73 0.06
C GLU A 39 -3.97 18.81 -1.35
N ASN A 40 -3.00 19.70 -1.56
CA ASN A 40 -2.39 19.95 -2.86
C ASN A 40 -1.41 18.84 -3.30
N ASP A 41 -1.02 17.95 -2.40
CA ASP A 41 -0.04 16.90 -2.71
C ASP A 41 -0.71 15.57 -3.08
N ILE A 42 -1.97 15.38 -2.67
CA ILE A 42 -2.70 14.13 -2.83
C ILE A 42 -3.91 14.29 -3.73
N PHE A 43 -4.62 15.41 -3.65
CA PHE A 43 -5.90 15.58 -4.35
C PHE A 43 -5.75 16.51 -5.55
N ILE A 44 -6.59 16.29 -6.55
CA ILE A 44 -6.74 17.24 -7.66
C ILE A 44 -7.39 18.53 -7.17
N ASP A 45 -6.96 19.65 -7.75
CA ASP A 45 -7.51 20.97 -7.44
C ASP A 45 -8.91 21.13 -8.05
N GLN A 46 -9.90 21.39 -7.20
CA GLN A 46 -11.29 21.62 -7.60
C GLN A 46 -11.49 22.86 -8.47
N HIS A 47 -10.54 23.81 -8.44
CA HIS A 47 -10.57 25.05 -9.22
C HIS A 47 -9.79 24.94 -10.53
N ASN A 48 -9.15 23.80 -10.80
CA ASN A 48 -8.42 23.54 -12.04
C ASN A 48 -9.24 22.65 -12.97
N ASP A 49 -9.79 23.25 -14.04
CA ASP A 49 -10.65 22.56 -15.01
C ASP A 49 -9.97 21.36 -15.68
N GLU A 50 -8.67 21.43 -15.97
CA GLU A 50 -7.95 20.32 -16.60
C GLU A 50 -7.76 19.14 -15.65
N GLU A 51 -7.45 19.41 -14.38
CA GLU A 51 -7.37 18.37 -13.36
C GLU A 51 -8.76 17.77 -13.07
N MET A 52 -9.81 18.60 -13.03
CA MET A 52 -11.18 18.15 -12.79
C MET A 52 -11.72 17.23 -13.88
N LYS A 53 -11.27 17.37 -15.15
CA LYS A 53 -11.58 16.38 -16.20
C LYS A 53 -11.08 14.98 -15.88
N THR A 54 -10.07 14.86 -15.02
CA THR A 54 -9.52 13.56 -14.61
C THR A 54 -10.28 12.94 -13.44
N PHE A 55 -11.17 13.69 -12.78
CA PHE A 55 -11.91 13.24 -11.59
C PHE A 55 -12.56 11.88 -11.83
N GLN A 56 -12.32 10.96 -10.90
CA GLN A 56 -12.81 9.62 -10.99
C GLN A 56 -12.84 8.87 -9.67
N ILE A 57 -14.00 8.31 -9.35
CA ILE A 57 -14.17 7.26 -8.33
C ILE A 57 -14.83 6.05 -8.95
N ARG A 58 -14.34 4.85 -8.65
CA ARG A 58 -14.97 3.61 -9.13
C ARG A 58 -15.73 2.94 -8.00
N PHE A 59 -17.00 2.65 -8.26
CA PHE A 59 -17.88 1.92 -7.36
C PHE A 59 -18.25 0.56 -7.96
N ARG A 60 -18.32 -0.45 -7.10
CA ARG A 60 -19.01 -1.71 -7.34
C ARG A 60 -19.91 -2.01 -6.15
N ASP A 61 -21.21 -2.02 -6.41
CA ASP A 61 -22.22 -2.33 -5.41
C ASP A 61 -22.83 -3.72 -5.69
N PHE A 62 -23.04 -4.53 -4.66
CA PHE A 62 -23.65 -5.88 -4.74
C PHE A 62 -24.90 -5.94 -3.84
N ARG A 63 -25.94 -6.65 -4.30
CA ARG A 63 -27.17 -6.91 -3.51
C ARG A 63 -27.25 -8.37 -3.06
N GLY A 64 -27.90 -8.59 -1.92
CA GLY A 64 -28.01 -9.92 -1.32
C GLY A 64 -28.93 -10.87 -2.06
N ASP A 65 -30.10 -10.39 -2.51
CA ASP A 65 -31.18 -11.30 -2.93
C ASP A 65 -30.83 -12.21 -4.14
N ASP A 66 -29.95 -11.74 -5.04
CA ASP A 66 -29.54 -12.49 -6.25
C ASP A 66 -28.02 -12.74 -6.33
N GLY A 67 -27.21 -12.23 -5.39
CA GLY A 67 -25.73 -12.24 -5.46
C GLY A 67 -25.13 -11.51 -6.68
N ARG A 68 -25.95 -10.90 -7.54
CA ARG A 68 -25.50 -10.23 -8.76
C ARG A 68 -24.97 -8.83 -8.43
N GLU A 69 -23.85 -8.50 -9.07
CA GLU A 69 -23.30 -7.14 -9.09
C GLU A 69 -24.39 -6.17 -9.55
N LEU A 70 -24.76 -5.25 -8.66
CA LEU A 70 -25.88 -4.34 -8.85
C LEU A 70 -25.58 -3.34 -9.95
N VAL A 71 -24.44 -2.65 -9.82
CA VAL A 71 -24.05 -1.55 -10.70
C VAL A 71 -22.54 -1.35 -10.64
N LYS A 72 -21.89 -1.35 -11.81
CA LYS A 72 -20.56 -0.76 -12.01
C LYS A 72 -20.76 0.71 -12.35
N ARG A 73 -20.23 1.62 -11.55
CA ARG A 73 -20.28 3.06 -11.89
C ARG A 73 -18.92 3.71 -11.76
N ARG A 74 -18.54 4.40 -12.83
CA ARG A 74 -17.41 5.33 -12.87
C ARG A 74 -17.98 6.71 -12.63
N ILE A 75 -17.80 7.24 -11.43
CA ILE A 75 -18.25 8.58 -11.05
C ILE A 75 -17.21 9.57 -11.56
N GLN A 76 -17.64 10.52 -12.39
CA GLN A 76 -16.74 11.45 -13.10
C GLN A 76 -16.82 12.90 -12.59
N THR A 77 -17.79 13.20 -11.71
CA THR A 77 -17.90 14.52 -11.08
C THR A 77 -18.28 14.41 -9.61
N PRO A 78 -17.98 15.42 -8.78
CA PRO A 78 -18.46 15.49 -7.39
C PRO A 78 -19.99 15.45 -7.27
N ASP A 79 -20.72 16.08 -8.19
CA ASP A 79 -22.19 16.07 -8.17
C ASP A 79 -22.76 14.67 -8.40
N MET A 80 -22.16 13.91 -9.33
CA MET A 80 -22.51 12.51 -9.54
C MET A 80 -22.21 11.66 -8.30
N LEU A 81 -21.19 12.00 -7.51
CA LEU A 81 -20.91 11.31 -6.24
C LEU A 81 -22.04 11.56 -5.24
N ASN A 82 -22.45 12.82 -5.09
CA ASN A 82 -23.53 13.20 -4.17
C ASN A 82 -24.85 12.53 -4.56
N GLU A 83 -25.20 12.57 -5.84
CA GLU A 83 -26.37 11.84 -6.38
C GLU A 83 -26.25 10.33 -6.12
N TRP A 84 -25.07 9.74 -6.37
CA TRP A 84 -24.85 8.30 -6.22
C TRP A 84 -25.00 7.81 -4.78
N LEU A 85 -24.49 8.59 -3.83
CA LEU A 85 -24.60 8.35 -2.40
C LEU A 85 -25.97 8.76 -1.84
N GLY A 86 -26.82 9.41 -2.65
CA GLY A 86 -28.14 9.88 -2.25
C GLY A 86 -28.11 11.05 -1.27
N ILE A 87 -27.06 11.87 -1.32
CA ILE A 87 -26.86 13.04 -0.47
C ILE A 87 -27.75 14.17 -0.98
N SER A 88 -28.66 14.64 -0.13
CA SER A 88 -29.37 15.89 -0.33
C SER A 88 -28.97 16.87 0.76
N LEU A 89 -28.35 17.98 0.36
CA LEU A 89 -27.95 19.06 1.26
C LEU A 89 -29.18 19.92 1.59
N CYS A 90 -29.50 20.01 2.87
CA CYS A 90 -30.50 20.92 3.41
C CYS A 90 -29.77 21.97 4.24
N VAL A 91 -29.90 23.24 3.86
CA VAL A 91 -29.42 24.36 4.66
C VAL A 91 -30.30 24.49 5.89
N ASP A 92 -29.68 24.58 7.08
CA ASP A 92 -30.41 24.82 8.32
C ASP A 92 -31.14 26.18 8.23
N GLN A 93 -32.46 26.18 8.44
CA GLN A 93 -33.30 27.37 8.30
C GLN A 93 -32.94 28.46 9.33
N ASN A 94 -32.24 28.10 10.41
CA ASN A 94 -31.83 29.03 11.47
C ASN A 94 -30.37 29.49 11.38
N ASP A 95 -29.54 28.83 10.57
CA ASP A 95 -28.10 29.11 10.47
C ASP A 95 -27.59 28.72 9.08
N SER A 96 -27.48 29.70 8.18
CA SER A 96 -27.03 29.48 6.80
C SER A 96 -25.60 28.94 6.67
N THR A 97 -24.85 28.88 7.77
CA THR A 97 -23.50 28.30 7.83
C THR A 97 -23.49 26.81 8.21
N LYS A 98 -24.66 26.22 8.53
CA LYS A 98 -24.80 24.80 8.84
C LYS A 98 -25.55 24.09 7.73
N GLU A 99 -24.80 23.37 6.92
CA GLU A 99 -25.37 22.43 5.95
C GLU A 99 -25.59 21.07 6.60
N THR A 100 -26.77 20.50 6.37
CA THR A 100 -27.17 19.19 6.87
C THR A 100 -27.36 18.25 5.69
N ALA A 101 -26.83 17.04 5.77
CA ALA A 101 -27.01 16.04 4.71
C ALA A 101 -28.11 15.06 5.11
N THR A 102 -29.09 14.85 4.23
CA THR A 102 -30.03 13.73 4.32
C THR A 102 -29.64 12.66 3.32
N LEU A 103 -29.75 11.39 3.73
CA LEU A 103 -29.49 10.23 2.89
C LEU A 103 -30.82 9.67 2.38
N SER A 104 -30.92 9.52 1.06
CA SER A 104 -32.15 9.08 0.38
C SER A 104 -32.05 7.69 -0.24
N LYS A 105 -30.86 7.06 -0.19
CA LYS A 105 -30.59 5.78 -0.87
C LYS A 105 -30.23 4.68 0.12
N VAL A 106 -30.84 3.52 -0.07
CA VAL A 106 -30.54 2.30 0.68
C VAL A 106 -29.13 1.81 0.35
N ASN A 107 -28.37 1.41 1.37
CA ASN A 107 -27.03 0.87 1.15
C ASN A 107 -27.04 -0.53 0.54
N PRO A 108 -26.10 -0.84 -0.37
CA PRO A 108 -25.91 -2.18 -0.90
C PRO A 108 -25.38 -3.13 0.18
N LYS A 109 -25.47 -4.45 -0.06
CA LYS A 109 -24.90 -5.46 0.85
C LYS A 109 -23.38 -5.45 0.83
N CYS A 110 -22.77 -5.23 -0.32
CA CYS A 110 -21.34 -4.93 -0.40
C CYS A 110 -21.11 -3.72 -1.28
N ARG A 111 -20.28 -2.78 -0.81
CA ARG A 111 -19.79 -1.64 -1.58
C ARG A 111 -18.27 -1.70 -1.64
N PHE A 112 -17.73 -1.66 -2.84
CA PHE A 112 -16.31 -1.50 -3.09
C PHE A 112 -16.07 -0.13 -3.74
N VAL A 113 -15.19 0.67 -3.11
CA VAL A 113 -14.80 2.00 -3.57
C VAL A 113 -13.31 2.01 -3.87
N TYR A 114 -12.95 2.41 -5.08
CA TYR A 114 -11.56 2.54 -5.51
C TYR A 114 -11.18 3.99 -5.72
N LEU A 115 -10.22 4.46 -4.91
CA LEU A 115 -9.57 5.76 -5.05
C LEU A 115 -8.20 5.51 -5.69
N TRP A 116 -7.90 6.18 -6.80
CA TRP A 116 -6.72 5.81 -7.58
C TRP A 116 -6.05 6.97 -8.29
N SER A 117 -4.80 6.73 -8.65
CA SER A 117 -3.93 7.58 -9.47
C SER A 117 -3.27 6.73 -10.55
N ASP A 118 -2.76 7.36 -11.61
CA ASP A 118 -2.05 6.63 -12.67
C ASP A 118 -0.74 6.03 -12.14
N ASP A 119 0.01 6.83 -11.38
CA ASP A 119 1.27 6.42 -10.75
C ASP A 119 1.37 6.88 -9.28
N ASN A 120 2.36 6.35 -8.56
CA ASN A 120 2.58 6.70 -7.15
C ASN A 120 2.92 8.18 -6.94
N GLN A 121 3.39 8.86 -7.98
CA GLN A 121 3.78 10.27 -7.95
C GLN A 121 2.69 11.18 -8.55
N SER A 122 1.52 10.63 -8.85
CA SER A 122 0.39 11.38 -9.37
C SER A 122 -0.64 11.58 -8.27
N ARG A 123 -1.30 12.74 -8.25
CA ARG A 123 -2.46 12.99 -7.39
C ARG A 123 -3.53 11.93 -7.62
N LEU A 124 -4.25 11.59 -6.55
CA LEU A 124 -5.49 10.85 -6.64
C LEU A 124 -6.48 11.67 -7.47
N ARG A 125 -7.23 10.98 -8.32
CA ARG A 125 -8.23 11.57 -9.21
C ARG A 125 -9.51 11.98 -8.46
N VAL A 126 -9.38 12.54 -7.28
CA VAL A 126 -10.50 12.95 -6.41
C VAL A 126 -10.15 14.25 -5.70
N THR A 127 -11.18 15.03 -5.38
CA THR A 127 -11.01 16.24 -4.57
C THR A 127 -11.06 15.90 -3.07
N ARG A 128 -10.40 16.71 -2.24
CA ARG A 128 -10.45 16.57 -0.78
C ARG A 128 -11.90 16.53 -0.27
N GLN A 129 -12.74 17.45 -0.77
CA GLN A 129 -14.14 17.54 -0.35
C GLN A 129 -14.91 16.24 -0.62
N SER A 130 -14.71 15.63 -1.80
CA SER A 130 -15.36 14.36 -2.15
C SER A 130 -14.95 13.21 -1.23
N VAL A 131 -13.66 13.18 -0.84
CA VAL A 131 -13.13 12.19 0.11
C VAL A 131 -13.70 12.41 1.50
N LEU A 132 -13.78 13.65 1.97
CA LEU A 132 -14.40 13.96 3.26
C LEU A 132 -15.88 13.55 3.29
N SER A 133 -16.65 13.87 2.25
CA SER A 133 -18.05 13.43 2.11
C SER A 133 -18.17 11.91 2.22
N LEU A 134 -17.38 11.20 1.42
CA LEU A 134 -17.37 9.74 1.37
C LEU A 134 -17.02 9.13 2.74
N PHE A 135 -15.96 9.63 3.38
CA PHE A 135 -15.48 9.10 4.66
C PHE A 135 -16.40 9.42 5.81
N ALA A 136 -16.98 10.64 5.82
CA ALA A 136 -17.97 11.02 6.80
C ALA A 136 -19.19 10.10 6.70
N ILE A 137 -19.78 9.96 5.51
CA ILE A 137 -21.01 9.16 5.31
C ILE A 137 -20.81 7.73 5.76
N HIS A 138 -19.69 7.13 5.39
CA HIS A 138 -19.39 5.75 5.72
C HIS A 138 -18.82 5.55 7.13
N GLN A 139 -18.56 6.63 7.87
CA GLN A 139 -17.94 6.60 9.20
C GLN A 139 -16.60 5.84 9.18
N VAL A 140 -15.76 6.17 8.20
CA VAL A 140 -14.46 5.53 7.97
C VAL A 140 -13.54 5.78 9.15
N MET A 141 -12.80 4.75 9.56
CA MET A 141 -11.81 4.84 10.63
C MET A 141 -10.79 5.95 10.35
N PRO A 142 -10.52 6.87 11.31
CA PRO A 142 -9.54 7.95 11.13
C PRO A 142 -8.15 7.48 10.74
N ALA A 143 -7.69 6.34 11.26
CA ALA A 143 -6.38 5.76 10.93
C ALA A 143 -6.21 5.46 9.42
N TYR A 144 -7.29 5.34 8.65
CA TYR A 144 -7.21 5.22 7.19
C TYR A 144 -6.61 6.45 6.51
N VAL A 145 -6.76 7.62 7.13
CA VAL A 145 -6.15 8.86 6.66
C VAL A 145 -4.64 8.70 6.59
N ASP A 146 -3.99 8.26 7.67
CA ASP A 146 -2.53 8.11 7.68
C ASP A 146 -2.05 7.13 6.61
N ALA A 147 -2.76 6.00 6.44
CA ALA A 147 -2.45 5.05 5.37
C ALA A 147 -2.59 5.68 3.98
N MET A 148 -3.64 6.45 3.73
CA MET A 148 -3.87 7.15 2.46
C MET A 148 -2.86 8.29 2.22
N LEU A 149 -2.41 8.98 3.27
CA LEU A 149 -1.48 10.12 3.15
C LEU A 149 -0.08 9.68 2.68
N THR A 150 0.26 8.40 2.80
CA THR A 150 1.51 7.85 2.23
C THR A 150 1.57 7.89 0.69
N PHE A 151 0.48 8.27 0.01
CA PHE A 151 0.42 8.49 -1.44
C PHE A 151 0.75 9.93 -1.88
N SER A 152 1.18 10.80 -0.97
CA SER A 152 1.49 12.20 -1.34
C SER A 152 2.68 12.28 -2.30
N ILE A 153 2.64 13.25 -3.22
CA ILE A 153 3.76 13.54 -4.14
C ILE A 153 5.06 13.85 -3.38
N LEU A 154 4.96 14.33 -2.14
CA LEU A 154 6.08 14.64 -1.25
C LEU A 154 6.54 13.46 -0.40
N SER A 155 5.82 12.33 -0.40
CA SER A 155 6.22 11.15 0.36
C SER A 155 7.57 10.65 -0.18
N ASN A 156 8.59 10.69 0.68
CA ASN A 156 9.85 10.07 0.34
C ASN A 156 9.64 8.55 0.37
N ASP A 157 10.39 7.78 -0.42
CA ASP A 157 10.43 6.30 -0.36
C ASP A 157 10.58 5.76 1.08
N ARG A 158 11.11 6.58 1.99
CA ARG A 158 11.27 6.27 3.43
C ARG A 158 9.94 6.15 4.18
N ASP A 159 8.91 6.90 3.82
CA ASP A 159 7.59 6.86 4.47
C ASP A 159 6.85 5.57 4.10
N MET A 160 7.21 4.93 2.98
CA MET A 160 6.70 3.61 2.61
C MET A 160 7.07 2.50 3.60
N ARG A 161 8.03 2.73 4.50
CA ARG A 161 8.49 1.74 5.50
C ARG A 161 7.52 1.58 6.66
N LEU A 162 6.60 2.54 6.83
CA LEU A 162 5.55 2.50 7.83
C LEU A 162 4.34 1.78 7.24
N ASN A 163 4.09 0.55 7.70
CA ASN A 163 2.77 -0.06 7.59
C ASN A 163 2.13 -0.01 8.96
N ASP A 164 0.88 0.43 8.97
CA ASP A 164 0.07 0.41 10.18
C ASP A 164 -1.05 -0.62 10.00
N PHE A 165 -1.35 -1.33 11.08
CA PHE A 165 -2.55 -2.14 11.20
C PHE A 165 -3.36 -1.56 12.36
N SER A 166 -4.51 -1.01 12.02
CA SER A 166 -5.44 -0.43 12.97
C SER A 166 -6.75 -1.22 12.95
N GLU A 167 -7.31 -1.48 14.13
CA GLU A 167 -8.57 -2.19 14.29
C GLU A 167 -9.51 -1.38 15.18
N GLN A 168 -10.78 -1.32 14.81
CA GLN A 168 -11.85 -0.83 15.65
C GLN A 168 -12.99 -1.83 15.62
N THR A 169 -13.59 -2.10 16.77
CA THR A 169 -14.63 -3.12 16.89
C THR A 169 -15.69 -2.63 17.85
N PHE A 170 -16.92 -2.58 17.37
CA PHE A 170 -18.10 -2.14 18.09
C PHE A 170 -19.06 -3.33 18.11
N LEU A 171 -19.11 -4.06 19.22
CA LEU A 171 -20.00 -5.23 19.37
C LEU A 171 -20.95 -5.12 20.56
N ASP A 172 -20.68 -4.19 21.48
CA ASP A 172 -21.45 -3.99 22.72
C ASP A 172 -22.15 -2.61 22.75
N GLY A 173 -22.38 -1.99 21.58
CA GLY A 173 -23.02 -0.67 21.48
C GLY A 173 -24.53 -0.72 21.70
N PRO A 174 -25.19 0.40 22.07
CA PRO A 174 -26.64 0.46 22.01
C PRO A 174 -27.08 0.15 20.57
N ASN A 175 -28.06 -0.73 20.40
CA ASN A 175 -28.69 -0.97 19.10
C ASN A 175 -29.19 0.39 18.57
N LEU A 176 -28.46 0.97 17.61
CA LEU A 176 -29.02 1.98 16.74
C LEU A 176 -30.05 1.21 15.92
N THR A 177 -31.32 1.33 16.31
CA THR A 177 -32.41 0.50 15.79
C THR A 177 -32.30 0.35 14.26
N PRO A 178 -32.33 -0.89 13.72
CA PRO A 178 -32.28 -1.19 12.29
C PRO A 178 -33.49 -0.66 11.49
N SER A 179 -34.42 0.07 12.13
CA SER A 179 -35.71 0.44 11.57
C SER A 179 -35.66 1.52 10.48
N ASP A 180 -34.48 2.03 10.13
CA ASP A 180 -34.35 2.93 8.98
C ASP A 180 -33.56 2.27 7.84
N PRO A 181 -34.19 1.97 6.68
CA PRO A 181 -33.48 1.46 5.50
C PRO A 181 -32.42 2.43 4.94
N TYR A 182 -32.38 3.68 5.41
CA TYR A 182 -31.37 4.68 5.08
C TYR A 182 -30.25 4.80 6.13
N ASN A 183 -30.38 4.11 7.28
CA ASN A 183 -29.31 4.10 8.28
C ASN A 183 -28.10 3.41 7.69
N VAL A 184 -26.94 4.07 7.81
CA VAL A 184 -25.75 3.58 7.13
C VAL A 184 -25.34 2.22 7.69
N ARG A 185 -25.54 1.96 9.01
CA ARG A 185 -25.14 0.74 9.74
C ARG A 185 -25.89 0.53 11.06
N SER A 186 -25.84 -0.70 11.60
CA SER A 186 -26.47 -1.12 12.87
C SER A 186 -25.75 -0.63 14.14
N GLY A 187 -24.56 -0.04 13.99
CA GLY A 187 -23.66 0.30 15.10
C GLY A 187 -22.83 -0.89 15.63
N HIS A 188 -23.10 -2.11 15.14
CA HIS A 188 -22.35 -3.31 15.48
C HIS A 188 -21.44 -3.69 14.31
N GLN A 189 -20.18 -3.29 14.36
CA GLN A 189 -19.28 -3.39 13.22
C GLN A 189 -17.83 -3.63 13.60
N ILE A 190 -17.14 -4.28 12.66
CA ILE A 190 -15.70 -4.44 12.61
C ILE A 190 -15.17 -3.43 11.59
N GLN A 191 -14.10 -2.73 11.92
CA GLN A 191 -13.35 -1.87 11.00
C GLN A 191 -11.87 -2.21 11.05
N LEU A 192 -11.28 -2.45 9.89
CA LEU A 192 -9.86 -2.76 9.73
C LEU A 192 -9.20 -1.76 8.78
N CYS A 193 -8.20 -1.10 9.32
CA CYS A 193 -7.16 -0.26 8.74
C CYS A 193 -5.90 -1.01 8.39
N TYR A 194 -5.49 -1.20 7.13
CA TYR A 194 -4.12 -1.63 6.89
C TYR A 194 -3.57 -1.23 5.55
N SER A 195 -2.27 -1.42 5.41
CA SER A 195 -1.52 -0.96 4.26
C SER A 195 -0.54 -2.06 3.83
N LEU A 196 -0.45 -2.33 2.52
CA LEU A 196 0.40 -3.39 1.96
C LEU A 196 1.33 -2.83 0.87
N LYS A 197 2.44 -3.51 0.63
CA LYS A 197 3.43 -3.14 -0.39
C LYS A 197 3.51 -4.23 -1.46
N GLY A 198 3.99 -3.85 -2.63
CA GLY A 198 4.16 -4.77 -3.75
C GLY A 198 5.09 -4.18 -4.80
N VAL A 199 5.40 -4.96 -5.82
CA VAL A 199 6.21 -4.50 -6.96
C VAL A 199 5.50 -4.79 -8.28
N THR A 200 5.56 -3.81 -9.17
CA THR A 200 5.04 -3.93 -10.54
C THR A 200 6.13 -3.58 -11.53
N ALA A 201 6.24 -4.35 -12.61
CA ALA A 201 7.07 -3.98 -13.75
C ALA A 201 6.39 -2.83 -14.50
N ARG A 202 7.17 -1.83 -14.89
CA ARG A 202 6.80 -0.72 -15.79
C ARG A 202 6.91 -1.16 -17.24
N ASP A 203 7.87 -2.03 -17.54
CA ASP A 203 8.10 -2.65 -18.85
C ASP A 203 8.57 -4.09 -18.63
N GLU A 204 7.82 -5.06 -19.15
CA GLU A 204 8.16 -6.48 -19.01
C GLU A 204 9.38 -6.89 -19.86
N MET A 205 9.80 -6.07 -20.83
CA MET A 205 10.89 -6.40 -21.76
C MET A 205 12.28 -5.96 -21.29
N VAL A 206 12.39 -5.06 -20.30
CA VAL A 206 13.68 -4.49 -19.87
C VAL A 206 14.11 -5.05 -18.52
N SER A 207 15.22 -5.81 -18.50
CA SER A 207 15.80 -6.39 -17.27
C SER A 207 16.62 -5.38 -16.44
N SER A 208 16.09 -4.18 -16.23
CA SER A 208 16.72 -3.11 -15.43
C SER A 208 15.98 -2.93 -14.10
N PRO A 209 16.61 -2.56 -12.97
CA PRO A 209 15.89 -2.27 -11.73
C PRO A 209 15.00 -1.03 -11.87
N SER A 210 15.35 -0.11 -12.78
CA SER A 210 14.53 1.07 -13.10
C SER A 210 13.21 0.72 -13.80
N SER A 211 13.10 -0.52 -14.30
CA SER A 211 11.84 -1.06 -14.83
C SER A 211 10.87 -1.46 -13.73
N TRP A 212 11.29 -1.54 -12.46
CA TRP A 212 10.42 -1.91 -11.36
C TRP A 212 9.97 -0.68 -10.58
N SER A 213 8.70 -0.65 -10.21
CA SER A 213 8.14 0.33 -9.30
C SER A 213 7.63 -0.35 -8.05
N LEU A 214 8.12 0.08 -6.89
CA LEU A 214 7.49 -0.22 -5.61
C LEU A 214 6.09 0.41 -5.62
N ARG A 215 5.08 -0.33 -5.16
CA ARG A 215 3.69 0.10 -5.10
C ARG A 215 3.19 -0.04 -3.68
N HIS A 216 2.25 0.84 -3.34
CA HIS A 216 1.55 0.82 -2.08
C HIS A 216 0.04 0.69 -2.31
N VAL A 217 -0.65 0.08 -1.35
CA VAL A 217 -2.10 0.08 -1.24
C VAL A 217 -2.52 0.36 0.20
N ALA A 218 -3.44 1.31 0.38
CA ALA A 218 -4.14 1.51 1.64
C ALA A 218 -5.52 0.86 1.53
N ILE A 219 -5.91 0.10 2.55
CA ILE A 219 -7.13 -0.70 2.56
C ILE A 219 -7.90 -0.39 3.84
N HIS A 220 -9.14 0.07 3.65
CA HIS A 220 -10.15 0.14 4.69
C HIS A 220 -11.20 -0.94 4.43
N HIS A 221 -11.47 -1.75 5.45
CA HIS A 221 -12.55 -2.71 5.46
C HIS A 221 -13.48 -2.42 6.62
N GLN A 222 -14.77 -2.57 6.38
CA GLN A 222 -15.78 -2.48 7.39
C GLN A 222 -16.85 -3.55 7.17
N PHE A 223 -17.19 -4.26 8.23
CA PHE A 223 -18.15 -5.36 8.22
C PHE A 223 -19.15 -5.17 9.36
N ASP A 224 -20.42 -5.01 9.02
CA ASP A 224 -21.52 -4.98 10.00
C ASP A 224 -21.92 -6.41 10.36
N VAL A 225 -21.79 -6.75 11.64
CA VAL A 225 -22.01 -8.12 12.11
C VAL A 225 -23.51 -8.45 12.27
N THR A 226 -24.38 -7.45 12.23
CA THR A 226 -25.83 -7.65 12.35
C THR A 226 -26.45 -8.04 11.02
N ASP A 227 -26.11 -7.31 9.96
CA ASP A 227 -26.76 -7.46 8.66
C ASP A 227 -25.83 -7.99 7.55
N GLY A 228 -24.52 -8.09 7.83
CA GLY A 228 -23.51 -8.54 6.89
C GLY A 228 -23.10 -7.48 5.86
N SER A 229 -23.52 -6.21 6.04
CA SER A 229 -23.14 -5.15 5.11
C SER A 229 -21.64 -4.89 5.15
N THR A 230 -21.02 -4.90 3.98
CA THR A 230 -19.57 -4.81 3.82
C THR A 230 -19.20 -3.55 3.02
N LEU A 231 -18.18 -2.84 3.48
CA LEU A 231 -17.56 -1.75 2.74
C LEU A 231 -16.06 -1.98 2.61
N TRP A 232 -15.57 -1.79 1.40
CA TRP A 232 -14.17 -1.73 1.07
C TRP A 232 -13.87 -0.36 0.48
N ILE A 233 -12.89 0.34 1.03
CA ILE A 233 -12.28 1.51 0.39
C ILE A 233 -10.81 1.17 0.18
N VAL A 234 -10.37 1.22 -1.06
CA VAL A 234 -8.99 0.90 -1.43
C VAL A 234 -8.40 2.08 -2.17
N THR A 235 -7.31 2.63 -1.64
CA THR A 235 -6.51 3.66 -2.30
C THR A 235 -5.24 3.04 -2.86
N LYS A 236 -5.03 3.15 -4.18
CA LYS A 236 -3.84 2.62 -4.85
C LYS A 236 -3.55 3.31 -6.19
N ALA A 237 -2.26 3.43 -6.51
CA ALA A 237 -1.80 3.79 -7.85
C ALA A 237 -1.83 2.59 -8.81
N GLY A 238 -2.35 2.80 -10.02
CA GLY A 238 -2.59 1.76 -11.02
C GLY A 238 -3.90 0.98 -10.78
N GLU A 239 -4.16 -0.05 -11.60
CA GLU A 239 -5.47 -0.72 -11.62
C GLU A 239 -5.43 -2.24 -11.35
N ASP A 240 -4.24 -2.80 -11.16
CA ASP A 240 -4.01 -4.23 -10.93
C ASP A 240 -4.85 -4.82 -9.78
N ILE A 241 -4.89 -4.17 -8.60
CA ILE A 241 -5.66 -4.69 -7.45
C ILE A 241 -7.18 -4.54 -7.66
N HIS A 242 -7.60 -3.46 -8.32
CA HIS A 242 -9.00 -3.28 -8.71
C HIS A 242 -9.44 -4.34 -9.72
N ASN A 243 -8.57 -4.67 -10.68
CA ASN A 243 -8.83 -5.71 -11.67
C ASN A 243 -8.85 -7.10 -11.00
N MET A 244 -7.96 -7.38 -10.05
CA MET A 244 -8.02 -8.60 -9.26
C MET A 244 -9.34 -8.74 -8.50
N PHE A 245 -9.79 -7.69 -7.82
CA PHE A 245 -11.07 -7.71 -7.11
C PHE A 245 -12.25 -7.86 -8.07
N ARG A 246 -12.21 -7.15 -9.20
CA ARG A 246 -13.19 -7.31 -10.28
C ARG A 246 -13.25 -8.76 -10.75
N ASP A 247 -12.10 -9.38 -10.99
CA ASP A 247 -12.04 -10.71 -11.58
C ASP A 247 -12.57 -11.75 -10.58
N GLN A 248 -12.21 -11.63 -9.29
CA GLN A 248 -12.76 -12.45 -8.19
C GLN A 248 -14.28 -12.30 -8.03
N THR A 249 -14.81 -11.09 -8.20
CA THR A 249 -16.25 -10.80 -8.06
C THR A 249 -17.03 -10.87 -9.38
N SER A 250 -16.37 -11.27 -10.47
CA SER A 250 -17.00 -11.48 -11.77
C SER A 250 -17.45 -12.94 -11.92
N ARG A 251 -18.17 -13.24 -13.01
CA ARG A 251 -18.55 -14.62 -13.38
C ARG A 251 -17.39 -15.60 -13.53
N ILE A 252 -16.15 -15.10 -13.62
CA ILE A 252 -14.92 -15.91 -13.70
C ILE A 252 -14.48 -16.36 -12.30
N GLY A 253 -14.83 -15.59 -11.27
CA GLY A 253 -14.54 -15.91 -9.88
C GLY A 253 -15.41 -17.04 -9.34
N ARG A 254 -15.13 -17.46 -8.11
CA ARG A 254 -15.89 -18.53 -7.47
C ARG A 254 -17.29 -18.03 -7.13
N GLU A 255 -18.25 -18.94 -7.09
CA GLU A 255 -19.62 -18.60 -6.71
C GLU A 255 -19.69 -18.07 -5.26
N GLU A 256 -18.85 -18.62 -4.38
CA GLU A 256 -18.70 -18.17 -2.99
C GLU A 256 -18.27 -16.70 -2.88
N ASP A 257 -17.44 -16.21 -3.81
CA ASP A 257 -16.93 -14.83 -3.82
C ASP A 257 -17.95 -13.81 -4.35
N GLN A 258 -19.09 -14.28 -4.85
CA GLN A 258 -20.20 -13.48 -5.36
C GLN A 258 -21.44 -13.55 -4.44
N ALA A 259 -21.39 -14.40 -3.41
CA ALA A 259 -22.50 -14.62 -2.50
C ALA A 259 -22.53 -13.56 -1.40
N PHE A 260 -23.52 -12.65 -1.49
CA PHE A 260 -23.80 -11.60 -0.48
C PHE A 260 -25.22 -11.70 0.10
N ASP A 261 -25.84 -12.88 -0.07
CA ASP A 261 -27.22 -13.23 0.26
C ASP A 261 -27.47 -13.38 1.76
N ASN A 262 -26.47 -13.86 2.50
CA ASN A 262 -26.57 -14.06 3.93
C ASN A 262 -25.31 -13.62 4.67
N LEU A 263 -25.43 -13.50 6.00
CA LEU A 263 -24.38 -13.01 6.89
C LEU A 263 -23.10 -13.84 6.80
N GLU A 264 -23.22 -15.17 6.73
CA GLU A 264 -22.08 -16.09 6.65
C GLU A 264 -21.33 -15.92 5.31
N ASN A 265 -22.06 -15.82 4.20
CA ASN A 265 -21.48 -15.61 2.87
C ASN A 265 -20.78 -14.25 2.77
N CYS A 266 -21.37 -13.17 3.31
CA CYS A 266 -20.70 -11.86 3.39
C CYS A 266 -19.40 -11.93 4.22
N PHE A 267 -19.41 -12.70 5.31
CA PHE A 267 -18.24 -12.89 6.15
C PHE A 267 -17.13 -13.68 5.43
N ARG A 268 -17.49 -14.79 4.77
CA ARG A 268 -16.55 -15.57 3.94
C ARG A 268 -15.95 -14.75 2.81
N THR A 269 -16.77 -13.99 2.09
CA THR A 269 -16.29 -13.09 1.03
C THR A 269 -15.38 -11.99 1.57
N SER A 270 -15.61 -11.53 2.80
CA SER A 270 -14.69 -10.59 3.45
C SER A 270 -13.32 -11.23 3.72
N LEU A 271 -13.29 -12.46 4.24
CA LEU A 271 -12.05 -13.21 4.45
C LEU A 271 -11.32 -13.49 3.13
N SER A 272 -12.03 -13.92 2.08
CA SER A 272 -11.43 -14.19 0.78
C SER A 272 -10.87 -12.92 0.13
N THR A 273 -11.54 -11.78 0.29
CA THR A 273 -11.06 -10.47 -0.19
C THR A 273 -9.79 -10.02 0.54
N HIS A 274 -9.68 -10.25 1.86
CA HIS A 274 -8.42 -10.01 2.57
C HIS A 274 -7.27 -10.86 2.00
N LEU A 275 -7.52 -12.16 1.72
CA LEU A 275 -6.53 -13.04 1.11
C LEU A 275 -6.14 -12.57 -0.29
N LEU A 276 -7.08 -12.06 -1.08
CA LEU A 276 -6.79 -11.49 -2.40
C LEU A 276 -5.74 -10.38 -2.30
N TYR A 277 -5.92 -9.44 -1.37
CA TYR A 277 -4.97 -8.34 -1.19
C TYR A 277 -3.63 -8.80 -0.62
N CYS A 278 -3.64 -9.76 0.31
CA CYS A 278 -2.41 -10.36 0.81
C CYS A 278 -1.64 -11.09 -0.29
N ARG A 279 -2.33 -11.80 -1.20
CA ARG A 279 -1.74 -12.44 -2.37
C ARG A 279 -1.21 -11.43 -3.37
N TRP A 280 -1.90 -10.32 -3.60
CA TRP A 280 -1.38 -9.22 -4.42
C TRP A 280 -0.01 -8.75 -3.92
N ALA A 281 0.15 -8.59 -2.60
CA ALA A 281 1.40 -8.18 -1.98
C ALA A 281 2.56 -9.17 -2.14
N THR A 282 2.30 -10.42 -2.59
CA THR A 282 3.37 -11.40 -2.88
C THR A 282 3.87 -11.37 -4.32
N ARG A 283 3.15 -10.69 -5.22
CA ARG A 283 3.42 -10.79 -6.65
C ARG A 283 4.76 -10.13 -7.03
N ASN A 284 5.42 -10.73 -8.01
CA ASN A 284 6.61 -10.21 -8.69
C ASN A 284 7.89 -10.01 -7.86
N TRP A 285 7.87 -10.12 -6.53
CA TRP A 285 9.06 -9.99 -5.69
C TRP A 285 10.19 -10.92 -6.10
N HIS A 286 9.87 -12.17 -6.48
CA HIS A 286 10.87 -13.12 -6.97
C HIS A 286 11.61 -12.62 -8.22
N ARG A 287 10.87 -12.07 -9.19
CA ARG A 287 11.44 -11.53 -10.44
C ARG A 287 12.21 -10.24 -10.18
N PHE A 288 11.71 -9.40 -9.28
CA PHE A 288 12.41 -8.18 -8.89
C PHE A 288 13.75 -8.51 -8.22
N LEU A 289 13.77 -9.45 -7.27
CA LEU A 289 15.00 -9.86 -6.58
C LEU A 289 16.00 -10.50 -7.56
N GLN A 290 15.52 -11.33 -8.50
CA GLN A 290 16.35 -11.85 -9.59
C GLN A 290 16.96 -10.73 -10.45
N SER A 291 16.23 -9.64 -10.71
CA SER A 291 16.79 -8.50 -11.44
C SER A 291 17.92 -7.80 -10.68
N LEU A 292 17.89 -7.79 -9.35
CA LEU A 292 18.97 -7.25 -8.51
C LEU A 292 20.18 -8.19 -8.53
N GLU A 293 19.98 -9.50 -8.40
CA GLU A 293 21.05 -10.50 -8.51
C GLU A 293 21.80 -10.37 -9.84
N ASN A 294 21.08 -10.29 -10.97
CA ASN A 294 21.68 -10.15 -12.30
C ASN A 294 22.56 -8.91 -12.42
N GLN A 295 22.19 -7.81 -11.77
CA GLN A 295 23.01 -6.59 -11.77
C GLN A 295 24.22 -6.69 -10.87
N VAL A 296 24.07 -7.33 -9.71
CA VAL A 296 25.22 -7.61 -8.83
C VAL A 296 26.24 -8.45 -9.60
N ASP A 297 25.79 -9.50 -10.30
CA ASP A 297 26.65 -10.32 -11.16
C ASP A 297 27.27 -9.51 -12.30
N THR A 298 26.51 -8.69 -13.01
CA THR A 298 27.04 -7.81 -14.06
C THR A 298 28.12 -6.87 -13.54
N ASN A 299 27.92 -6.32 -12.34
CA ASN A 299 28.83 -5.32 -11.78
C ASN A 299 30.09 -5.94 -11.16
N SER A 300 30.04 -7.18 -10.66
CA SER A 300 31.11 -7.76 -9.83
C SER A 300 31.68 -9.09 -10.33
N SER A 301 31.12 -9.72 -11.35
CA SER A 301 31.55 -11.05 -11.82
C SER A 301 33.04 -11.14 -12.15
N LEU A 302 33.62 -10.13 -12.80
CA LEU A 302 35.05 -10.12 -13.14
C LEU A 302 35.98 -10.01 -11.92
N ALA A 303 35.51 -9.52 -10.77
CA ALA A 303 36.29 -9.53 -9.53
C ALA A 303 36.35 -10.94 -8.89
N ILE A 304 35.41 -11.82 -9.25
CA ILE A 304 35.26 -13.16 -8.65
C ILE A 304 35.80 -14.23 -9.61
N TYR A 305 35.41 -14.13 -10.87
CA TYR A 305 35.65 -15.13 -11.91
C TYR A 305 36.59 -14.62 -13.01
N GLY A 306 37.17 -13.43 -12.84
CA GLY A 306 38.13 -12.87 -13.79
C GLY A 306 39.38 -13.75 -13.92
N PRO A 307 40.03 -13.77 -15.09
CA PRO A 307 41.33 -14.45 -15.24
C PRO A 307 42.35 -13.84 -14.28
N LEU A 308 43.19 -14.68 -13.67
CA LEU A 308 44.26 -14.28 -12.74
C LEU A 308 45.62 -14.09 -13.43
N ASP A 309 45.69 -14.35 -14.72
CA ASP A 309 46.95 -14.32 -15.48
C ASP A 309 47.42 -12.87 -15.67
N PRO A 310 48.71 -12.54 -15.40
CA PRO A 310 49.23 -11.17 -15.49
C PRO A 310 49.00 -10.46 -16.83
N ASP A 311 48.88 -11.22 -17.92
CA ASP A 311 48.68 -10.73 -19.28
C ASP A 311 47.20 -10.67 -19.70
N ALA A 312 46.28 -11.12 -18.84
CA ALA A 312 44.85 -11.08 -19.13
C ALA A 312 44.26 -9.69 -18.90
N ALA A 313 43.20 -9.37 -19.65
CA ALA A 313 42.45 -8.13 -19.46
C ALA A 313 41.71 -8.16 -18.12
N HIS A 314 42.20 -7.39 -17.14
CA HIS A 314 41.54 -7.20 -15.85
C HIS A 314 40.61 -5.98 -15.92
N LYS A 315 39.42 -6.07 -15.32
CA LYS A 315 38.57 -4.90 -15.10
C LYS A 315 39.18 -4.07 -13.97
N MET A 316 39.61 -2.85 -14.28
CA MET A 316 39.97 -1.87 -13.25
C MET A 316 38.69 -1.28 -12.67
N TYR A 317 38.43 -1.58 -11.41
CA TYR A 317 37.25 -1.09 -10.70
C TYR A 317 37.45 0.36 -10.26
N LYS A 318 36.39 1.16 -10.41
CA LYS A 318 36.34 2.57 -10.03
C LYS A 318 35.50 2.75 -8.77
N PRO A 319 35.64 3.89 -8.06
CA PRO A 319 34.75 4.22 -6.94
C PRO A 319 33.26 4.14 -7.27
N GLU A 320 32.88 4.46 -8.51
CA GLU A 320 31.52 4.34 -9.03
C GLU A 320 31.00 2.89 -8.99
N ASP A 321 31.83 1.89 -9.28
CA ASP A 321 31.44 0.47 -9.19
C ASP A 321 31.09 0.08 -7.73
N ILE A 322 31.85 0.59 -6.76
CA ILE A 322 31.60 0.36 -5.32
C ILE A 322 30.32 1.06 -4.89
N GLN A 323 30.08 2.29 -5.35
CA GLN A 323 28.85 3.04 -5.09
C GLN A 323 27.63 2.33 -5.67
N ASN A 324 27.74 1.78 -6.89
CA ASN A 324 26.66 1.00 -7.51
C ASN A 324 26.33 -0.27 -6.72
N LEU A 325 27.34 -1.00 -6.25
CA LEU A 325 27.13 -2.15 -5.37
C LEU A 325 26.52 -1.74 -4.01
N GLN A 326 26.96 -0.62 -3.42
CA GLN A 326 26.35 -0.09 -2.20
C GLN A 326 24.86 0.24 -2.40
N PHE A 327 24.52 0.91 -3.50
CA PHE A 327 23.13 1.21 -3.84
C PHE A 327 22.28 -0.06 -3.98
N LEU A 328 22.80 -1.10 -4.64
CA LEU A 328 22.11 -2.38 -4.76
C LEU A 328 21.90 -3.03 -3.39
N GLN A 329 22.90 -2.97 -2.50
CA GLN A 329 22.79 -3.50 -1.13
C GLN A 329 21.67 -2.79 -0.36
N GLU A 330 21.67 -1.45 -0.37
CA GLU A 330 20.64 -0.64 0.30
C GLU A 330 19.24 -0.93 -0.23
N LYS A 331 19.10 -1.16 -1.55
CA LYS A 331 17.83 -1.54 -2.15
C LYS A 331 17.36 -2.92 -1.72
N VAL A 332 18.24 -3.90 -1.59
CA VAL A 332 17.89 -5.23 -1.06
C VAL A 332 17.47 -5.14 0.40
N ASP A 333 18.18 -4.38 1.22
CA ASP A 333 17.85 -4.18 2.64
C ASP A 333 16.49 -3.46 2.80
N GLU A 334 16.21 -2.47 1.95
CA GLU A 334 14.92 -1.79 1.88
C GLU A 334 13.76 -2.76 1.55
N ILE A 335 13.96 -3.66 0.58
CA ILE A 335 12.95 -4.67 0.21
C ILE A 335 12.66 -5.59 1.39
N ASN A 336 13.70 -6.07 2.08
CA ASN A 336 13.53 -6.92 3.26
C ASN A 336 12.71 -6.22 4.36
N MET A 337 12.94 -4.92 4.57
CA MET A 337 12.13 -4.12 5.50
C MET A 337 10.66 -4.03 5.08
N LEU A 338 10.38 -3.80 3.79
CA LEU A 338 9.00 -3.70 3.26
C LEU A 338 8.26 -5.03 3.39
N LEU A 339 8.89 -6.14 2.97
CA LEU A 339 8.34 -7.49 3.10
C LEU A 339 8.06 -7.86 4.55
N GLY A 340 9.01 -7.55 5.45
CA GLY A 340 8.83 -7.77 6.89
C GLY A 340 7.66 -6.96 7.46
N SER A 341 7.38 -5.80 6.88
CA SER A 341 6.24 -4.97 7.26
C SER A 341 4.91 -5.57 6.82
N ASP A 342 4.81 -6.11 5.61
CA ASP A 342 3.62 -6.82 5.12
C ASP A 342 3.32 -8.08 5.94
N ILE A 343 4.37 -8.84 6.31
CA ILE A 343 4.24 -10.00 7.21
C ILE A 343 3.63 -9.60 8.56
N ARG A 344 4.00 -8.44 9.11
CA ARG A 344 3.40 -7.95 10.37
C ARG A 344 1.90 -7.69 10.21
N VAL A 345 1.48 -7.08 9.10
CA VAL A 345 0.06 -6.84 8.80
C VAL A 345 -0.70 -8.16 8.66
N MET A 346 -0.16 -9.15 7.94
CA MET A 346 -0.76 -10.47 7.77
C MET A 346 -0.89 -11.21 9.10
N ARG A 347 0.13 -11.13 9.97
CA ARG A 347 0.08 -11.66 11.34
C ARG A 347 -0.97 -10.96 12.21
N SER A 348 -1.15 -9.65 12.05
CA SER A 348 -2.20 -8.91 12.74
C SER A 348 -3.59 -9.32 12.27
N LEU A 349 -3.82 -9.45 10.96
CA LEU A 349 -5.06 -9.98 10.39
C LEU A 349 -5.37 -11.39 10.94
N LYS A 350 -4.38 -12.29 10.91
CA LYS A 350 -4.49 -13.66 11.46
C LYS A 350 -4.91 -13.64 12.93
N ARG A 351 -4.25 -12.79 13.74
CA ARG A 351 -4.53 -12.64 15.17
C ARG A 351 -5.90 -12.04 15.42
N TYR A 352 -6.30 -11.06 14.64
CA TYR A 352 -7.59 -10.39 14.77
C TYR A 352 -8.73 -11.38 14.56
N TYR A 353 -8.78 -12.02 13.38
CA TYR A 353 -9.84 -12.97 13.05
C TYR A 353 -9.77 -14.25 13.90
N GLY A 354 -8.59 -14.68 14.34
CA GLY A 354 -8.45 -15.79 15.28
C GLY A 354 -9.05 -15.55 16.67
N ASN A 355 -9.27 -14.29 17.05
CA ASN A 355 -9.81 -13.92 18.35
C ASN A 355 -11.18 -13.25 18.28
N VAL A 356 -11.69 -12.92 17.08
CA VAL A 356 -12.92 -12.14 16.93
C VAL A 356 -14.14 -12.86 17.50
N ASN A 357 -14.21 -14.19 17.33
CA ASN A 357 -15.29 -15.03 17.86
C ASN A 357 -15.31 -15.14 19.39
N ARG A 358 -14.21 -14.79 20.07
CA ARG A 358 -14.12 -14.77 21.54
C ARG A 358 -14.62 -13.46 22.12
N ARG A 359 -14.84 -12.43 21.30
CA ARG A 359 -15.30 -11.12 21.75
C ARG A 359 -16.79 -11.19 22.11
N LYS A 360 -17.15 -10.53 23.20
CA LYS A 360 -18.55 -10.38 23.60
C LYS A 360 -19.30 -9.62 22.49
N GLY A 361 -20.55 -10.03 22.23
CA GLY A 361 -21.39 -9.43 21.19
C GLY A 361 -21.10 -9.93 19.77
N PHE A 362 -20.12 -10.83 19.56
CA PHE A 362 -19.94 -11.46 18.25
C PHE A 362 -21.11 -12.42 17.94
N PRO A 363 -21.73 -12.36 16.74
CA PRO A 363 -22.90 -13.16 16.44
C PRO A 363 -22.63 -14.67 16.47
N GLN A 364 -23.48 -15.42 17.19
CA GLN A 364 -23.37 -16.88 17.22
C GLN A 364 -23.62 -17.52 15.85
N ALA A 365 -24.38 -16.88 14.97
CA ALA A 365 -24.60 -17.35 13.60
C ALA A 365 -23.28 -17.52 12.83
N LEU A 366 -22.27 -16.68 13.11
CA LEU A 366 -20.96 -16.77 12.48
C LEU A 366 -20.06 -17.85 13.09
N ASN A 367 -20.51 -18.59 14.11
CA ASN A 367 -19.75 -19.72 14.65
C ASN A 367 -19.60 -20.86 13.64
N HIS A 368 -20.51 -21.00 12.66
CA HIS A 368 -20.38 -21.98 11.58
C HIS A 368 -19.24 -21.62 10.62
N CYS A 369 -18.82 -20.35 10.55
CA CYS A 369 -17.68 -19.91 9.75
C CYS A 369 -16.33 -20.19 10.43
N LYS A 370 -16.30 -21.00 11.50
CA LYS A 370 -15.05 -21.31 12.21
C LYS A 370 -14.02 -21.98 11.29
N ASP A 371 -14.46 -22.94 10.48
CA ASP A 371 -13.59 -23.64 9.53
C ASP A 371 -13.07 -22.67 8.44
N ASP A 372 -13.89 -21.71 8.03
CA ASP A 372 -13.49 -20.64 7.10
C ASP A 372 -12.41 -19.74 7.70
N VAL A 373 -12.52 -19.41 9.00
CA VAL A 373 -11.49 -18.65 9.73
C VAL A 373 -10.20 -19.47 9.85
N GLU A 374 -10.28 -20.76 10.21
CA GLU A 374 -9.10 -21.64 10.30
C GLU A 374 -8.39 -21.75 8.95
N ARG A 375 -9.16 -21.91 7.85
CA ARG A 375 -8.62 -21.91 6.49
C ARG A 375 -7.99 -20.57 6.12
N PHE A 376 -8.64 -19.46 6.47
CA PHE A 376 -8.09 -18.11 6.27
C PHE A 376 -6.74 -17.93 6.98
N GLN A 377 -6.63 -18.40 8.23
CA GLN A 377 -5.39 -18.33 9.00
C GLN A 377 -4.29 -19.20 8.38
N PHE A 378 -4.62 -20.41 7.92
CA PHE A 378 -3.69 -21.30 7.24
C PHE A 378 -3.16 -20.67 5.93
N GLU A 379 -4.03 -20.06 5.14
CA GLU A 379 -3.64 -19.37 3.91
C GLU A 379 -2.74 -18.16 4.20
N LEU A 380 -3.02 -17.39 5.27
CA LEU A 380 -2.13 -16.31 5.70
C LEU A 380 -0.75 -16.81 6.16
N ASP A 381 -0.67 -17.98 6.80
CA ASP A 381 0.61 -18.60 7.14
C ASP A 381 1.39 -18.96 5.87
N SER A 382 0.74 -19.62 4.90
CA SER A 382 1.38 -19.96 3.64
C SER A 382 1.90 -18.72 2.88
N ILE A 383 1.13 -17.64 2.86
CA ILE A 383 1.54 -16.35 2.27
C ILE A 383 2.74 -15.76 3.04
N THR A 384 2.70 -15.81 4.37
CA THR A 384 3.78 -15.32 5.25
C THR A 384 5.08 -16.10 5.01
N ASP A 385 5.01 -17.43 4.98
CA ASP A 385 6.15 -18.31 4.73
C ASP A 385 6.80 -18.02 3.37
N CYS A 386 5.97 -17.73 2.34
CA CYS A 386 6.46 -17.32 1.03
C CYS A 386 7.27 -16.00 1.12
N LEU A 387 6.79 -15.00 1.85
CA LEU A 387 7.50 -13.73 2.02
C LEU A 387 8.76 -13.90 2.87
N GLU A 388 8.75 -14.75 3.88
CA GLU A 388 9.93 -15.08 4.68
C GLU A 388 11.02 -15.73 3.84
N SER A 389 10.66 -16.64 2.93
CA SER A 389 11.60 -17.23 1.98
C SER A 389 12.23 -16.17 1.07
N ILE A 390 11.48 -15.14 0.67
CA ILE A 390 12.02 -14.04 -0.15
C ILE A 390 12.96 -13.17 0.68
N ILE A 391 12.63 -12.87 1.95
CA ILE A 391 13.51 -12.14 2.88
C ILE A 391 14.82 -12.90 3.10
N LEU A 392 14.76 -14.22 3.28
CA LEU A 392 15.96 -15.06 3.42
C LEU A 392 16.88 -14.93 2.19
N ARG A 393 16.31 -15.01 0.98
CA ARG A 393 17.06 -14.80 -0.27
C ARG A 393 17.64 -13.39 -0.35
N GLY A 394 16.87 -12.37 0.02
CA GLY A 394 17.35 -10.98 0.08
C GLY A 394 18.52 -10.81 1.05
N ASN A 395 18.45 -11.38 2.25
CA ASN A 395 19.54 -11.34 3.23
C ASN A 395 20.83 -11.99 2.72
N LEU A 396 20.71 -13.13 2.02
CA LEU A 396 21.85 -13.78 1.38
C LEU A 396 22.46 -12.92 0.28
N LEU A 397 21.63 -12.26 -0.53
CA LEU A 397 22.09 -11.34 -1.56
C LEU A 397 22.79 -10.10 -0.96
N SER A 398 22.23 -9.49 0.07
CA SER A 398 22.85 -8.35 0.78
C SER A 398 24.24 -8.70 1.33
N LYS A 399 24.38 -9.91 1.91
CA LYS A 399 25.68 -10.43 2.34
C LYS A 399 26.63 -10.64 1.15
N ALA A 400 26.17 -11.28 0.08
CA ALA A 400 27.00 -11.51 -1.11
C ALA A 400 27.48 -10.20 -1.74
N ILE A 401 26.63 -9.16 -1.78
CA ILE A 401 27.02 -7.82 -2.25
C ILE A 401 28.13 -7.24 -1.36
N ARG A 402 28.01 -7.35 -0.04
CA ARG A 402 29.05 -6.89 0.90
C ARG A 402 30.38 -7.57 0.63
N ASP A 403 30.40 -8.89 0.57
CA ASP A 403 31.61 -9.68 0.33
C ASP A 403 32.25 -9.31 -1.03
N ARG A 404 31.42 -9.06 -2.06
CA ARG A 404 31.88 -8.64 -3.40
C ARG A 404 32.40 -7.21 -3.43
N LYS A 405 31.85 -6.30 -2.63
CA LYS A 405 32.38 -4.93 -2.49
C LYS A 405 33.79 -4.93 -1.92
N ASP A 406 34.04 -5.78 -0.93
CA ASP A 406 35.38 -5.92 -0.35
C ASP A 406 36.37 -6.40 -1.41
N LEU A 407 36.01 -7.41 -2.22
CA LEU A 407 36.84 -7.85 -3.36
C LEU A 407 37.07 -6.74 -4.39
N VAL A 408 36.01 -6.06 -4.81
CA VAL A 408 36.10 -4.94 -5.76
C VAL A 408 37.01 -3.83 -5.24
N SER A 409 37.01 -3.56 -3.93
CA SER A 409 37.89 -2.56 -3.31
C SER A 409 39.37 -2.96 -3.36
N ILE A 410 39.69 -4.25 -3.28
CA ILE A 410 41.06 -4.77 -3.43
C ILE A 410 41.55 -4.58 -4.87
N PHE A 411 40.69 -4.86 -5.85
CA PHE A 411 41.01 -4.67 -7.28
C PHE A 411 40.86 -3.23 -7.75
N GLY A 412 40.38 -2.33 -6.89
CA GLY A 412 40.08 -0.95 -7.23
C GLY A 412 40.32 0.02 -6.10
N VAL A 413 41.59 0.36 -5.83
CA VAL A 413 42.08 1.72 -5.50
C VAL A 413 43.61 1.76 -5.71
N LYS A 414 44.08 2.34 -6.82
CA LYS A 414 45.24 3.26 -6.79
C LYS A 414 44.69 4.66 -7.04
N GLY A 415 44.29 5.33 -5.96
CA GLY A 415 43.90 6.74 -6.02
C GLY A 415 45.12 7.63 -6.32
N PRO A 416 44.92 8.90 -6.74
CA PRO A 416 45.98 9.78 -7.27
C PRO A 416 47.01 10.30 -6.25
N TYR A 417 47.05 9.78 -5.02
CA TYR A 417 47.85 10.34 -3.93
C TYR A 417 49.28 9.78 -3.81
N TYR A 418 49.78 9.03 -4.79
CA TYR A 418 51.18 8.61 -4.86
C TYR A 418 51.99 9.47 -5.84
N LEU A 419 52.02 10.79 -5.62
CA LEU A 419 53.04 11.68 -6.20
C LEU A 419 53.49 12.73 -5.18
N LEU A 420 53.78 12.33 -3.95
CA LEU A 420 54.57 13.16 -3.02
C LEU A 420 55.53 12.27 -2.22
N GLY A 421 56.75 12.15 -2.76
CA GLY A 421 58.01 12.10 -2.03
C GLY A 421 58.29 10.92 -1.09
N THR A 422 59.25 10.09 -1.48
CA THR A 422 60.42 9.87 -0.62
C THR A 422 61.67 9.85 -1.48
N ASP A 423 62.35 10.98 -1.42
CA ASP A 423 63.74 11.20 -1.78
C ASP A 423 64.64 10.49 -0.75
N ARG A 424 65.74 9.86 -1.19
CA ARG A 424 67.00 9.71 -0.43
C ARG A 424 68.10 9.09 -1.31
N SER A 425 68.86 9.99 -1.93
CA SER A 425 70.34 10.10 -1.89
C SER A 425 71.19 8.84 -1.71
N GLU A 426 72.11 8.61 -2.64
CA GLU A 426 73.56 8.73 -2.40
C GLU A 426 74.36 8.71 -3.73
N ASP A 427 75.21 9.74 -3.90
CA ASP A 427 76.17 10.05 -4.98
C ASP A 427 77.42 9.11 -4.96
N PRO A 428 78.57 9.36 -5.66
CA PRO A 428 78.85 9.54 -7.11
C PRO A 428 80.11 8.76 -7.61
N ILE A 429 80.47 8.97 -8.90
CA ILE A 429 81.81 8.77 -9.56
C ILE A 429 82.18 7.36 -10.10
N SER A 430 82.35 7.24 -11.43
CA SER A 430 83.66 6.94 -12.04
C SER A 430 83.71 7.18 -13.56
N PHE A 431 84.81 7.83 -13.97
CA PHE A 431 85.28 8.07 -15.33
C PHE A 431 85.70 6.76 -16.02
N SER A 432 85.44 6.64 -17.33
CA SER A 432 86.48 6.20 -18.28
C SER A 432 86.22 6.69 -19.70
N ARG A 433 87.23 7.36 -20.27
CA ARG A 433 87.42 7.63 -21.70
C ARG A 433 88.03 6.38 -22.35
N SER A 434 87.63 6.04 -23.57
CA SER A 434 88.59 5.83 -24.66
C SER A 434 87.96 5.81 -26.06
N VAL A 435 88.31 6.83 -26.85
CA VAL A 435 88.89 6.79 -28.21
C VAL A 435 88.24 5.90 -29.29
N GLY A 436 87.54 6.56 -30.23
CA GLY A 436 87.94 6.74 -31.64
C GLY A 436 88.02 5.53 -32.59
N HIS A 437 87.29 5.59 -33.71
CA HIS A 437 87.86 5.85 -35.04
C HIS A 437 86.77 6.00 -36.11
N THR A 438 87.03 6.96 -36.99
CA THR A 438 86.35 7.32 -38.23
C THR A 438 86.48 6.24 -39.31
N ALA A 439 85.45 6.12 -40.15
CA ALA A 439 85.56 6.08 -41.60
C ALA A 439 84.37 6.84 -42.20
#